data_AF-A0A4Q9VHB2-F1
#
_entry.id   AF-A0A4Q9VHB2-F1
#
_cell.length_a   1.000
_cell.length_b   1.000
_cell.length_c   1.000
_cell.angle_alpha   90.00
_cell.angle_beta   90.00
_cell.angle_gamma   90.00
#
_symmetry.space_group_name_H-M   'P 1'
#
loop_
_entity.id
_entity.type
_entity.pdbx_description
1 polymer ?
#
loop_
_entity_poly.entity_id
_entity_poly.type
_entity_poly.pdbx_seq_one_letter_code
_entity_poly.pdbx_strand_id
1 'polypeptide(L)'
;MTKRSPDTSPRVRQPRRQPARKGSAAHGLNSSASAMVEAMVWDGLDRAAAKVGITQDYAYRLLRHPAVMAKYRSEVDALRCSGKARLIHRLEAIAEQRDNLTATVAAAKVLLGLGPNASRSMVPPGTAELMAGWVVDCSEALARGAAVPFRGLTRRNIS
;
A
#
# COMPACT_ATOMS: atom_id res chain seq x y z
N MET A 1 -36.22 31.24 74.01
CA MET A 1 -36.28 30.11 73.05
C MET A 1 -36.00 30.64 71.66
N THR A 2 -34.74 30.62 71.21
CA THR A 2 -34.28 31.20 69.94
C THR A 2 -34.22 30.13 68.86
N LYS A 3 -34.93 30.35 67.75
CA LYS A 3 -34.99 29.43 66.61
C LYS A 3 -33.64 29.47 65.86
N ARG A 4 -32.94 28.33 65.75
CA ARG A 4 -31.73 28.19 64.91
C ARG A 4 -32.16 28.05 63.45
N SER A 5 -31.67 28.95 62.59
CA SER A 5 -31.79 28.83 61.13
C SER A 5 -30.96 27.66 60.60
N PRO A 6 -31.39 26.96 59.55
CA PRO A 6 -30.60 25.89 58.94
C PRO A 6 -29.53 26.50 58.02
N ASP A 7 -28.27 26.23 58.36
CA ASP A 7 -27.09 26.54 57.57
C ASP A 7 -27.16 25.80 56.22
N THR A 8 -27.56 26.51 55.17
CA THR A 8 -27.64 25.97 53.80
C THR A 8 -26.45 26.50 53.01
N SER A 9 -25.27 25.97 53.32
CA SER A 9 -24.08 26.18 52.49
C SER A 9 -24.05 25.13 51.36
N PRO A 10 -23.91 25.54 50.08
CA PRO A 10 -23.93 24.60 48.97
C PRO A 10 -22.68 23.71 49.00
N ARG A 11 -22.87 22.38 49.11
CA ARG A 11 -21.77 21.41 48.94
C ARG A 11 -21.19 21.55 47.54
N VAL A 12 -20.03 22.21 47.44
CA VAL A 12 -19.19 22.21 46.24
C VAL A 12 -18.82 20.75 45.95
N ARG A 13 -19.49 20.13 44.98
CA ARG A 13 -19.12 18.81 44.48
C ARG A 13 -17.76 18.95 43.83
N GLN A 14 -16.71 18.45 44.49
CA GLN A 14 -15.39 18.42 43.88
C GLN A 14 -15.47 17.63 42.56
N PRO A 15 -14.91 18.15 41.46
CA PRO A 15 -14.85 17.41 40.21
C PRO A 15 -14.04 16.14 40.45
N ARG A 16 -14.65 14.98 40.16
CA ARG A 16 -13.94 13.70 40.18
C ARG A 16 -12.70 13.81 39.30
N ARG A 17 -11.50 13.74 39.90
CA ARG A 17 -10.24 13.63 39.16
C ARG A 17 -10.35 12.40 38.25
N GLN A 18 -10.49 12.61 36.95
CA GLN A 18 -10.33 11.54 36.00
C GLN A 18 -8.86 11.10 36.05
N PRO A 19 -8.57 9.79 36.13
CA PRO A 19 -7.18 9.34 36.03
C PRO A 19 -6.65 9.79 34.67
N ALA A 20 -5.46 10.39 34.67
CA ALA A 20 -4.77 10.80 33.46
C ALA A 20 -4.73 9.58 32.51
N ARG A 21 -5.29 9.74 31.31
CA ARG A 21 -5.19 8.72 30.27
C ARG A 21 -3.70 8.46 30.06
N LYS A 22 -3.20 7.28 30.46
CA LYS A 22 -1.85 6.82 30.12
C LYS A 22 -1.66 7.09 28.63
N GLY A 23 -0.70 7.94 28.29
CA GLY A 23 -0.36 8.23 26.90
C GLY A 23 -0.19 6.91 26.17
N SER A 24 -0.90 6.74 25.06
CA SER A 24 -0.79 5.57 24.20
C SER A 24 0.68 5.43 23.84
N ALA A 25 1.37 4.45 24.44
CA ALA A 25 2.71 4.05 24.04
C ALA A 25 2.71 3.99 22.51
N ALA A 26 3.69 4.62 21.85
CA ALA A 26 3.83 4.60 20.41
C ALA A 26 3.65 3.16 19.92
N HIS A 27 2.45 2.84 19.41
CA HIS A 27 2.03 1.46 19.21
C HIS A 27 2.72 0.97 17.94
N GLY A 28 3.94 0.46 18.12
CA GLY A 28 4.54 -0.43 17.15
C GLY A 28 3.56 -1.54 16.81
N LEU A 29 3.66 -2.06 15.59
CA LEU A 29 2.84 -3.19 15.14
C LEU A 29 2.90 -4.31 16.19
N ASN A 30 1.73 -4.86 16.54
CA ASN A 30 1.65 -6.02 17.41
C ASN A 30 2.55 -7.14 16.86
N SER A 31 3.34 -7.78 17.73
CA SER A 31 4.26 -8.86 17.36
C SER A 31 3.54 -9.99 16.62
N SER A 32 2.30 -10.30 16.98
CA SER A 32 1.47 -11.29 16.28
C SER A 32 1.11 -10.85 14.85
N ALA A 33 0.83 -9.56 14.63
CA ALA A 33 0.54 -9.06 13.28
C ALA A 33 1.79 -9.09 12.39
N SER A 34 2.94 -8.78 12.98
CA SER A 34 4.24 -8.90 12.32
C SER A 34 4.54 -10.33 11.90
N ALA A 35 4.42 -11.29 12.82
CA ALA A 35 4.65 -12.71 12.55
C ALA A 35 3.68 -13.29 11.51
N MET A 36 2.43 -12.83 11.50
CA MET A 36 1.44 -13.23 10.51
C MET A 36 1.83 -12.77 9.10
N VAL A 37 2.23 -11.50 8.96
CA VAL A 37 2.70 -10.96 7.66
C VAL A 37 3.92 -11.72 7.17
N GLU A 38 4.87 -12.00 8.06
CA GLU A 38 6.07 -12.78 7.73
C GLU A 38 5.72 -14.19 7.23
N ALA A 39 4.81 -14.87 7.92
CA ALA A 39 4.34 -16.19 7.51
C ALA A 39 3.59 -16.19 6.17
N MET A 40 2.84 -15.12 5.87
CA MET A 40 2.19 -14.98 4.57
C MET A 40 3.20 -14.77 3.44
N VAL A 41 4.20 -13.92 3.66
CA VAL A 41 5.13 -13.49 2.61
C VAL A 41 6.23 -14.51 2.37
N TRP A 42 6.85 -15.02 3.43
CA TRP A 42 8.03 -15.89 3.33
C TRP A 42 7.70 -17.38 3.26
N ASP A 43 6.64 -17.83 3.94
CA ASP A 43 6.18 -19.22 3.85
C ASP A 43 5.10 -19.45 2.78
N GLY A 44 4.58 -18.37 2.16
CA GLY A 44 3.54 -18.46 1.14
C GLY A 44 2.18 -18.96 1.65
N LEU A 45 1.88 -18.74 2.93
CA LEU A 45 0.64 -19.23 3.54
C LEU A 45 -0.52 -18.24 3.34
N ASP A 46 -1.53 -18.64 2.55
CA ASP A 46 -2.78 -17.88 2.38
C ASP A 46 -3.58 -17.75 3.70
N ARG A 47 -3.42 -18.72 4.61
CA ARG A 47 -4.11 -18.78 5.92
C ARG A 47 -3.11 -18.84 7.07
N ALA A 48 -2.28 -17.80 7.22
CA ALA A 48 -1.25 -17.72 8.26
C ALA A 48 -1.79 -17.60 9.70
N ALA A 49 -3.10 -17.39 9.90
CA ALA A 49 -3.72 -17.21 11.21
C ALA A 49 -3.44 -18.39 12.15
N ALA A 50 -3.57 -19.63 11.63
CA ALA A 50 -3.35 -20.85 12.40
C ALA A 50 -1.89 -20.99 12.87
N LYS A 51 -0.93 -20.57 12.04
CA LYS A 51 0.51 -20.64 12.38
C LYS A 51 0.88 -19.70 13.52
N VAL A 52 0.17 -18.57 13.63
CA VAL A 52 0.42 -17.55 14.67
C VAL A 52 -0.52 -17.70 15.86
N GLY A 53 -1.39 -18.73 15.86
CA GLY A 53 -2.33 -19.00 16.95
C GLY A 53 -3.43 -17.95 17.10
N ILE A 54 -3.79 -17.26 16.01
CA ILE A 54 -4.87 -16.27 15.99
C ILE A 54 -6.07 -16.78 15.19
N THR A 55 -7.25 -16.22 15.48
CA THR A 55 -8.46 -16.56 14.72
C THR A 55 -8.42 -15.94 13.32
N GLN A 56 -9.03 -16.64 12.35
CA GLN A 56 -9.07 -16.18 10.97
C GLN A 56 -9.77 -14.81 10.84
N ASP A 57 -10.84 -14.58 11.59
CA ASP A 57 -11.55 -13.29 11.63
C ASP A 57 -10.67 -12.15 12.13
N TYR A 58 -9.83 -12.43 13.14
CA TYR A 58 -8.89 -11.44 13.66
C TYR A 58 -7.79 -11.15 12.63
N ALA A 59 -7.29 -12.17 11.93
CA ALA A 59 -6.34 -12.00 10.83
C ALA A 59 -6.91 -11.09 9.72
N TYR A 60 -8.17 -11.29 9.31
CA TYR A 60 -8.82 -10.41 8.33
C TYR A 60 -8.91 -8.95 8.82
N ARG A 61 -9.17 -8.73 10.11
CA ARG A 61 -9.20 -7.38 10.69
C ARG A 61 -7.80 -6.76 10.73
N LEU A 62 -6.77 -7.53 11.07
CA LEU A 62 -5.38 -7.09 11.06
C LEU A 62 -4.94 -6.64 9.67
N LEU A 63 -5.26 -7.40 8.62
CA LEU A 63 -4.91 -7.06 7.24
C LEU A 63 -5.61 -5.78 6.74
N ARG A 64 -6.72 -5.36 7.34
CA ARG A 64 -7.35 -4.07 7.00
C ARG A 64 -6.65 -2.88 7.65
N HIS A 65 -5.78 -3.11 8.63
CA HIS A 65 -5.09 -2.04 9.32
C HIS A 65 -3.97 -1.47 8.43
N PRO A 66 -3.91 -0.14 8.22
CA PRO A 66 -2.98 0.46 7.26
C PRO A 66 -1.52 0.19 7.61
N ALA A 67 -1.15 0.19 8.89
CA ALA A 67 0.22 -0.12 9.30
C ALA A 67 0.62 -1.58 8.99
N VAL A 68 -0.31 -2.53 9.10
CA VAL A 68 -0.04 -3.95 8.79
C VAL A 68 0.13 -4.12 7.29
N MET A 69 -0.71 -3.45 6.50
CA MET A 69 -0.59 -3.44 5.04
C MET A 69 0.68 -2.76 4.53
N ALA A 70 1.11 -1.68 5.19
CA ALA A 70 2.38 -1.04 4.87
C ALA A 70 3.55 -2.02 5.05
N LYS A 71 3.56 -2.77 6.17
CA LYS A 71 4.55 -3.83 6.40
C LYS A 71 4.45 -4.95 5.36
N TYR A 72 3.25 -5.44 5.06
CA TYR A 72 3.07 -6.48 4.04
C TYR A 72 3.65 -6.06 2.69
N ARG A 73 3.38 -4.82 2.26
CA ARG A 73 3.93 -4.28 1.01
C ARG A 73 5.45 -4.16 1.04
N SER A 74 6.05 -3.68 2.13
CA SER A 74 7.51 -3.59 2.23
C SER A 74 8.19 -4.95 2.16
N GLU A 75 7.61 -5.99 2.77
CA GLU A 75 8.14 -7.35 2.72
C GLU A 75 8.02 -7.95 1.30
N VAL A 76 6.89 -7.72 0.61
CA VAL A 76 6.72 -8.11 -0.80
C VAL A 76 7.72 -7.38 -1.70
N ASP A 77 7.99 -6.10 -1.44
CA ASP A 77 8.99 -5.34 -2.19
C ASP A 77 10.41 -5.86 -1.94
N ALA A 78 10.72 -6.30 -0.71
CA ALA A 78 11.98 -6.99 -0.43
C ALA A 78 12.13 -8.29 -1.22
N LEU A 79 11.06 -9.09 -1.34
CA LEU A 79 11.05 -10.28 -2.21
C LEU A 79 11.27 -9.92 -3.69
N ARG A 80 10.64 -8.85 -4.17
CA ARG A 80 10.82 -8.39 -5.56
C ARG A 80 12.25 -7.91 -5.81
N CYS A 81 12.82 -7.14 -4.89
CA CYS A 81 14.19 -6.65 -4.98
C CYS A 81 15.20 -7.79 -4.96
N SER A 82 15.03 -8.77 -4.05
CA SER A 82 15.89 -9.95 -4.00
C SER A 82 15.73 -10.85 -5.22
N GLY A 83 14.50 -11.02 -5.73
CA GLY A 83 14.23 -11.71 -6.99
C GLY A 83 14.91 -11.04 -8.18
N LYS A 84 14.87 -9.71 -8.25
CA LYS A 84 15.57 -8.92 -9.27
C LYS A 84 17.09 -9.14 -9.20
N ALA A 85 17.69 -9.13 -8.02
CA ALA A 85 19.11 -9.41 -7.86
C ALA A 85 19.48 -10.82 -8.36
N ARG A 86 18.68 -11.85 -8.01
CA ARG A 86 18.89 -13.23 -8.51
C ARG A 86 18.77 -13.31 -10.03
N LEU A 87 17.84 -12.58 -10.64
CA LEU A 87 17.69 -12.53 -12.10
C LEU A 87 18.89 -11.87 -12.77
N ILE A 88 19.44 -10.80 -12.18
CA ILE A 88 20.65 -10.13 -12.69
C ILE A 88 21.84 -11.11 -12.69
N HIS A 89 22.08 -11.82 -11.59
CA HIS A 89 23.16 -12.83 -11.54
C HIS A 89 22.94 -13.98 -12.54
N ARG A 90 21.69 -14.40 -12.77
CA ARG A 90 21.39 -15.40 -13.80
C ARG A 90 21.66 -14.86 -15.20
N LEU A 91 21.35 -13.60 -15.48
CA LEU A 91 21.62 -12.97 -16.77
C LEU A 91 23.12 -12.80 -17.02
N GLU A 92 23.89 -12.47 -15.98
CA GLU A 92 25.37 -12.43 -16.02
C GLU A 92 25.92 -13.81 -16.42
N ALA A 93 25.48 -14.87 -15.74
CA ALA A 93 25.89 -16.23 -16.08
C ALA A 93 25.51 -16.65 -17.52
N ILE A 94 24.34 -16.23 -18.03
CA ILE A 94 23.92 -16.49 -19.42
C ILE A 94 24.78 -15.68 -20.41
N ALA A 95 25.16 -14.44 -20.06
CA ALA A 95 25.99 -13.60 -20.91
C ALA A 95 27.43 -14.15 -21.06
N GLU A 96 27.91 -14.97 -20.11
CA GLU A 96 29.22 -15.62 -20.19
C GLU A 96 29.20 -16.96 -20.95
N GLN A 97 28.02 -17.54 -21.17
CA GLN A 97 27.88 -18.79 -21.91
C GLN A 97 28.20 -18.61 -23.40
N ARG A 98 28.88 -19.62 -23.98
CA ARG A 98 29.25 -19.65 -25.41
C ARG A 98 28.33 -20.54 -26.26
N ASP A 99 27.47 -21.32 -25.62
CA ASP A 99 26.68 -22.36 -26.28
C ASP A 99 25.51 -21.80 -27.10
N ASN A 100 24.93 -20.67 -26.67
CA ASN A 100 23.81 -20.02 -27.36
C ASN A 100 24.04 -18.51 -27.51
N LEU A 101 24.70 -18.13 -28.61
CA LEU A 101 25.01 -16.75 -28.96
C LEU A 101 23.77 -15.82 -28.95
N THR A 102 22.60 -16.31 -29.32
CA THR A 102 21.37 -15.50 -29.33
C THR A 102 20.90 -15.15 -27.93
N ALA A 103 20.97 -16.10 -27.00
CA ALA A 103 20.65 -15.90 -25.59
C ALA A 103 21.69 -14.99 -24.90
N THR A 104 22.97 -15.18 -25.21
CA THR A 104 24.08 -14.35 -24.73
C THR A 104 23.90 -12.89 -25.14
N VAL A 105 23.62 -12.62 -26.43
CA VAL A 105 23.38 -11.27 -26.93
C VAL A 105 22.12 -10.66 -26.31
N ALA A 106 21.06 -11.44 -26.14
CA ALA A 106 19.84 -10.97 -25.48
C ALA A 106 20.09 -10.61 -24.01
N ALA A 107 20.82 -11.44 -23.26
CA ALA A 107 21.18 -11.18 -21.87
C ALA A 107 22.06 -9.93 -21.73
N ALA A 108 23.09 -9.79 -22.58
CA ALA A 108 23.94 -8.60 -22.62
C ALA A 108 23.15 -7.32 -22.92
N LYS A 109 22.21 -7.37 -23.89
CA LYS A 109 21.31 -6.24 -24.17
C LYS A 109 20.44 -5.86 -22.98
N VAL A 110 19.93 -6.84 -22.23
CA VAL A 110 19.12 -6.58 -21.03
C VAL A 110 19.98 -5.97 -19.92
N LEU A 111 21.19 -6.49 -19.67
CA LEU A 111 22.11 -5.97 -18.66
C LEU A 111 22.57 -4.53 -18.95
N LEU A 112 22.81 -4.20 -20.22
CA LEU A 112 23.19 -2.85 -20.66
C LEU A 112 21.99 -1.90 -20.77
N GLY A 113 20.77 -2.37 -20.55
CA GLY A 113 19.57 -1.54 -20.75
C GLY A 113 19.41 -1.09 -22.21
N LEU A 114 19.72 -1.94 -23.18
CA LEU A 114 19.58 -1.68 -24.62
C LEU A 114 18.35 -2.39 -25.23
N GLY A 115 17.44 -2.89 -24.39
CA GLY A 115 16.21 -3.54 -24.83
C GLY A 115 15.17 -2.55 -25.39
N PRO A 116 14.17 -3.03 -26.15
CA PRO A 116 13.13 -2.19 -26.77
C PRO A 116 12.27 -1.40 -25.75
N ASN A 117 12.39 -1.72 -24.45
CA ASN A 117 11.68 -1.05 -23.36
C ASN A 117 12.59 -0.13 -22.52
N ALA A 118 13.89 -0.08 -22.79
CA ALA A 118 14.82 0.74 -21.99
C ALA A 118 14.58 2.24 -22.15
N SER A 119 14.01 2.64 -23.29
CA SER A 119 13.65 4.02 -23.60
C SER A 119 12.17 4.34 -23.33
N ARG A 120 11.38 3.42 -22.76
CA ARG A 120 9.92 3.62 -22.56
C ARG A 120 9.54 4.55 -21.40
N SER A 121 10.50 5.30 -20.85
CA SER A 121 10.26 6.36 -19.85
C SER A 121 10.08 7.76 -20.48
N MET A 122 9.78 7.86 -21.77
CA MET A 122 9.34 9.12 -22.36
C MET A 122 8.33 8.80 -23.45
N VAL A 123 7.04 9.00 -23.15
CA VAL A 123 6.03 9.17 -24.20
C VAL A 123 6.19 10.61 -24.68
N PRO A 124 6.74 10.86 -25.88
CA PRO A 124 6.66 12.19 -26.46
C PRO A 124 5.19 12.57 -26.62
N PRO A 125 4.76 13.78 -26.21
CA PRO A 125 3.40 14.23 -26.45
C PRO A 125 3.24 14.42 -27.96
N GLY A 126 2.67 13.43 -28.66
CA GLY A 126 2.38 13.57 -30.09
C GLY A 126 2.30 12.29 -30.91
N THR A 127 2.74 11.13 -30.40
CA THR A 127 2.70 9.87 -31.16
C THR A 127 2.08 8.74 -30.34
N ALA A 128 0.82 8.94 -29.96
CA ALA A 128 -0.06 7.84 -29.62
C ALA A 128 -0.52 7.16 -30.93
N GLU A 129 0.29 6.23 -31.44
CA GLU A 129 -0.22 5.21 -32.34
C GLU A 129 -1.37 4.46 -31.64
N LEU A 130 -2.48 4.35 -32.37
CA LEU A 130 -3.82 4.02 -31.93
C LEU A 130 -3.90 2.62 -31.28
N MET A 131 -3.64 2.55 -29.98
CA MET A 131 -4.23 1.52 -29.13
C MET A 131 -5.51 2.11 -28.54
N ALA A 132 -6.66 1.52 -28.87
CA ALA A 132 -7.97 1.98 -28.40
C ALA A 132 -7.96 2.10 -26.86
N GLY A 133 -7.89 3.34 -26.39
CA GLY A 133 -7.91 3.72 -24.99
C GLY A 133 -8.71 5.00 -24.85
N TRP A 134 -9.54 5.07 -23.82
CA TRP A 134 -10.40 6.22 -23.57
C TRP A 134 -9.60 7.27 -22.80
N VAL A 135 -9.54 8.49 -23.33
CA VAL A 135 -9.04 9.67 -22.61
C VAL A 135 -10.23 10.34 -21.95
N VAL A 136 -10.25 10.40 -20.62
CA VAL A 136 -11.25 11.15 -19.86
C VAL A 136 -10.72 12.58 -19.70
N ASP A 137 -11.30 13.52 -20.43
CA ASP A 137 -10.98 14.93 -20.28
C ASP A 137 -11.78 15.53 -19.10
N CYS A 138 -11.07 15.88 -18.03
CA CYS A 138 -11.65 16.48 -16.83
C CYS A 138 -11.56 18.02 -16.82
N SER A 139 -11.02 18.64 -17.88
CA SER A 139 -10.76 20.09 -17.88
C SER A 139 -12.02 20.94 -17.77
N GLU A 140 -13.16 20.45 -18.29
CA GLU A 140 -14.46 21.14 -18.17
C GLU A 140 -15.08 21.01 -16.76
N ALA A 141 -14.83 19.89 -16.07
CA ALA A 141 -15.34 19.65 -14.71
C ALA A 141 -14.60 20.50 -13.66
N LEU A 142 -13.30 20.73 -13.87
CA LEU A 142 -12.47 21.55 -12.98
C LEU A 142 -12.81 23.04 -13.11
N ALA A 143 -13.08 23.52 -14.34
CA ALA A 143 -13.40 24.92 -14.61
C ALA A 143 -14.71 25.40 -13.98
N ARG A 144 -15.65 24.49 -13.69
CA ARG A 144 -16.96 24.81 -13.11
C ARG A 144 -17.05 24.63 -11.59
N GLY A 145 -15.96 24.26 -10.92
CA GLY A 145 -15.93 24.16 -9.45
C GLY A 145 -16.94 23.17 -8.85
N ALA A 146 -17.44 22.21 -9.63
CA ALA A 146 -18.51 21.31 -9.22
C ALA A 146 -17.94 19.94 -8.79
N ALA A 147 -18.29 19.50 -7.57
CA ALA A 147 -18.12 18.11 -7.16
C ALA A 147 -19.02 17.22 -8.04
N VAL A 148 -18.41 16.36 -8.85
CA VAL A 148 -19.09 15.60 -9.90
C VAL A 148 -20.02 14.53 -9.30
N PRO A 149 -21.35 14.58 -9.50
CA PRO A 149 -22.20 13.40 -9.34
C PRO A 149 -22.21 12.61 -10.65
N PHE A 150 -22.12 11.29 -10.52
CA PHE A 150 -21.90 10.26 -11.55
C PHE A 150 -23.05 10.09 -12.57
N ARG A 151 -23.67 11.16 -13.09
CA ARG A 151 -24.78 11.04 -14.04
C ARG A 151 -24.71 12.09 -15.14
N GLY A 152 -24.20 11.69 -16.30
CA GLY A 152 -24.26 12.49 -17.52
C GLY A 152 -23.20 12.14 -18.56
N LEU A 153 -23.15 10.88 -19.01
CA LEU A 153 -22.30 10.47 -20.13
C LEU A 153 -22.95 10.89 -21.45
N THR A 154 -22.58 12.04 -22.01
CA THR A 154 -22.90 12.37 -23.40
C THR A 154 -21.78 11.90 -24.32
N ARG A 155 -22.11 10.88 -25.12
CA ARG A 155 -21.26 10.35 -26.20
C ARG A 155 -21.15 11.39 -27.31
N ARG A 156 -19.95 11.82 -27.66
CA ARG A 156 -19.68 12.39 -28.99
C ARG A 156 -18.68 11.48 -29.68
N ASN A 157 -19.06 10.98 -30.84
CA ASN A 157 -18.19 10.25 -31.75
C ASN A 157 -17.26 11.27 -32.42
N ILE A 158 -15.98 10.95 -32.48
CA ILE A 158 -15.02 11.69 -33.30
C ILE A 158 -14.78 10.80 -34.52
N SER A 159 -15.18 11.28 -35.70
CA SER A 159 -14.72 10.79 -37.01
C SER A 159 -13.50 11.57 -37.44
#